data_AF-A0A3M2HVR4-F1
#
_entry.id   AF-A0A3M2HVR4-F1
#
_cell.length_a   1.000
_cell.length_b   1.000
_cell.length_c   1.000
_cell.angle_alpha   90.00
_cell.angle_beta   90.00
_cell.angle_gamma   90.00
#
_symmetry.space_group_name_H-M   'P 1'
#
loop_
_entity.id
_entity.type
_entity.pdbx_description
1 polymer ?
#
loop_
_entity_poly.entity_id
_entity_poly.type
_entity_poly.pdbx_seq_one_letter_code
_entity_poly.pdbx_strand_id
1 'polypeptide(L)'
;MLKKRQLNVQEQNAIAEYRLLSIAKNWQEHQIPRALISCGEERGVSWTKAIALELGIDYPGMPSLFGRILSSTDRFIEFELETDSTHEKILSIEQWDDITENINFSEHNKGSGAGYGAIALKVKKQLCGAT
;
A
#
# COMPACT_ATOMS: atom_id res chain seq x y z
N MET A 1 -1.82 -12.66 -36.98
CA MET A 1 -2.21 -12.78 -35.56
C MET A 1 -2.57 -11.39 -35.04
N LEU A 2 -3.84 -11.13 -34.75
CA LEU A 2 -4.29 -9.86 -34.18
C LEU A 2 -3.85 -9.78 -32.70
N LYS A 3 -2.93 -8.86 -32.37
CA LYS A 3 -2.58 -8.57 -30.97
C LYS A 3 -3.82 -8.06 -30.25
N LYS A 4 -4.22 -8.74 -29.17
CA LYS A 4 -5.28 -8.33 -28.25
C LYS A 4 -4.89 -6.96 -27.65
N ARG A 5 -5.51 -5.88 -28.14
CA ARG A 5 -5.11 -4.49 -27.81
C ARG A 5 -5.64 -4.00 -26.46
N GLN A 6 -6.60 -4.73 -25.88
CA GLN A 6 -7.19 -4.46 -24.57
C GLN A 6 -7.20 -5.73 -23.73
N LEU A 7 -6.74 -5.60 -22.49
CA LEU A 7 -6.83 -6.63 -21.47
C LEU A 7 -8.29 -6.79 -21.06
N ASN A 8 -8.74 -8.02 -20.90
CA ASN A 8 -10.03 -8.28 -20.28
C ASN A 8 -9.97 -8.02 -18.76
N VAL A 9 -11.13 -7.94 -18.11
CA VAL A 9 -11.25 -7.61 -16.68
C VAL A 9 -10.46 -8.58 -15.79
N GLN A 10 -10.41 -9.87 -16.11
CA GLN A 10 -9.65 -10.84 -15.33
C GLN A 10 -8.15 -10.60 -15.46
N GLU A 11 -7.67 -10.30 -16.68
CA GLU A 11 -6.27 -9.94 -16.94
C GLU A 11 -5.88 -8.64 -16.21
N GLN A 12 -6.76 -7.64 -16.18
CA GLN A 12 -6.54 -6.38 -15.46
C GLN A 12 -6.45 -6.60 -13.94
N ASN A 13 -7.40 -7.34 -13.36
CA ASN A 13 -7.39 -7.69 -11.95
C ASN A 13 -6.12 -8.47 -11.57
N ALA A 14 -5.72 -9.43 -12.39
CA ALA A 14 -4.51 -10.23 -12.15
C ALA A 14 -3.23 -9.38 -12.17
N ILE A 15 -3.12 -8.42 -13.09
CA ILE A 15 -1.97 -7.50 -13.14
C ILE A 15 -1.95 -6.58 -11.92
N ALA A 16 -3.10 -6.04 -11.52
CA ALA A 16 -3.19 -5.19 -10.33
C ALA A 16 -2.84 -5.96 -9.04
N GLU A 17 -3.37 -7.18 -8.89
CA GLU A 17 -3.05 -8.08 -7.79
C GLU A 17 -1.56 -8.42 -7.76
N TYR A 18 -0.98 -8.82 -8.91
CA TYR A 18 0.44 -9.12 -9.01
C TYR A 18 1.31 -7.92 -8.63
N ARG A 19 0.95 -6.70 -9.08
CA ARG A 19 1.68 -5.48 -8.75
C ARG A 19 1.65 -5.20 -7.24
N LEU A 20 0.48 -5.22 -6.63
CA LEU A 20 0.34 -4.99 -5.19
C LEU A 20 1.06 -6.06 -4.37
N LEU A 21 0.92 -7.32 -4.75
CA LEU A 21 1.62 -8.44 -4.11
C LEU A 21 3.14 -8.26 -4.19
N SER A 22 3.66 -7.84 -5.35
CA SER A 22 5.10 -7.62 -5.54
C SER A 22 5.63 -6.49 -4.67
N ILE A 23 4.89 -5.37 -4.58
CA ILE A 23 5.25 -4.25 -3.70
C ILE A 23 5.23 -4.68 -2.23
N ALA A 24 4.14 -5.31 -1.80
CA ALA A 24 3.98 -5.73 -0.41
C ALA A 24 5.04 -6.75 0.00
N LYS A 25 5.36 -7.73 -0.85
CA LYS A 25 6.46 -8.68 -0.61
C LYS A 25 7.81 -7.98 -0.57
N ASN A 26 8.08 -7.08 -1.50
CA ASN A 26 9.34 -6.35 -1.53
C ASN A 26 9.60 -5.65 -0.19
N TRP A 27 8.60 -5.02 0.41
CA TRP A 27 8.73 -4.33 1.70
C TRP A 27 8.56 -5.22 2.94
N GLN A 28 8.17 -6.48 2.78
CA GLN A 28 8.30 -7.48 3.83
C GLN A 28 9.71 -8.07 3.86
N GLU A 29 10.32 -8.26 2.69
CA GLU A 29 11.67 -8.81 2.53
C GLU A 29 12.76 -7.75 2.77
N HIS A 30 12.50 -6.50 2.39
CA HIS A 30 13.36 -5.35 2.67
C HIS A 30 12.87 -4.62 3.92
N GLN A 31 13.79 -4.02 4.67
CA GLN A 31 13.42 -3.29 5.89
C GLN A 31 12.64 -2.02 5.54
N ILE A 32 11.42 -1.92 6.08
CA ILE A 32 10.66 -0.67 6.12
C ILE A 32 11.45 0.33 6.97
N PRO A 33 11.60 1.59 6.54
CA PRO A 33 12.30 2.62 7.30
C PRO A 33 11.82 2.73 8.76
N ARG A 34 12.77 2.85 9.69
CA ARG A 34 12.47 2.81 11.13
C ARG A 34 11.58 3.98 11.57
N ALA A 35 11.74 5.14 10.95
CA ALA A 35 10.87 6.29 11.16
C ALA A 35 9.40 5.98 10.84
N LEU A 36 9.13 5.34 9.70
CA LEU A 36 7.77 4.93 9.32
C LEU A 36 7.21 3.87 10.28
N ILE A 37 8.04 2.88 10.66
CA ILE A 37 7.63 1.86 11.64
C ILE A 37 7.16 2.52 12.93
N SER A 38 7.99 3.39 13.50
CA SER A 38 7.74 4.05 14.78
C SER A 38 6.51 4.97 14.69
N CYS A 39 6.39 5.75 13.61
CA CYS A 39 5.22 6.60 13.34
C CYS A 39 3.91 5.80 13.34
N GLY A 40 3.93 4.65 12.67
CA GLY A 40 2.79 3.75 12.57
C GLY A 40 2.44 3.11 13.90
N GLU A 41 3.42 2.62 14.66
CA GLU A 41 3.20 1.99 15.98
C GLU A 41 2.56 2.98 16.96
N GLU A 42 3.04 4.23 17.00
CA GLU A 42 2.45 5.31 17.81
C GLU A 42 0.98 5.59 17.45
N ARG A 43 0.57 5.28 16.22
CA ARG A 43 -0.78 5.49 15.68
C ARG A 43 -1.59 4.19 15.60
N GLY A 44 -1.13 3.12 16.24
CA GLY A 44 -1.84 1.86 16.37
C GLY A 44 -1.69 0.91 15.18
N VAL A 45 -0.75 1.13 14.27
CA VAL A 45 -0.43 0.20 13.18
C VAL A 45 0.35 -0.99 13.73
N SER A 46 -0.20 -2.19 13.55
CA SER A 46 0.50 -3.45 13.85
C SER A 46 1.17 -3.99 12.59
N TRP A 47 2.49 -3.76 12.44
CA TRP A 47 3.28 -4.13 11.26
C TRP A 47 3.34 -5.65 10.97
N THR A 48 3.09 -6.49 11.97
CA THR A 48 2.95 -7.95 11.77
C THR A 48 1.76 -8.34 10.89
N LYS A 49 0.76 -7.47 10.78
CA LYS A 49 -0.48 -7.68 10.01
C LYS A 49 -0.80 -6.51 9.08
N ALA A 50 0.12 -5.56 8.93
CA ALA A 50 -0.01 -4.47 7.98
C ALA A 50 0.87 -4.76 6.76
N ILE A 51 0.51 -4.20 5.61
CA ILE A 51 1.33 -4.27 4.40
C ILE A 51 1.51 -2.87 3.80
N ALA A 52 2.69 -2.60 3.27
CA ALA A 52 2.90 -1.44 2.41
C ALA A 52 2.31 -1.74 1.03
N LEU A 53 1.41 -0.87 0.56
CA LEU A 53 0.83 -0.92 -0.78
C LEU A 53 1.60 -0.02 -1.75
N GLU A 54 2.26 1.00 -1.22
CA GLU A 54 3.18 1.90 -1.88
C GLU A 54 4.15 2.47 -0.84
N LEU A 55 5.42 2.60 -1.20
CA LEU A 55 6.41 3.31 -0.40
C LEU A 55 7.48 3.86 -1.36
N GLY A 56 7.57 5.19 -1.41
CA GLY A 56 8.64 5.93 -2.05
C GLY A 56 9.63 6.45 -1.01
N ILE A 57 10.90 6.51 -1.40
CA ILE A 57 12.01 6.97 -0.56
C ILE A 57 12.84 7.96 -1.40
N ASP A 58 13.12 9.14 -0.85
CA ASP A 58 13.98 10.19 -1.43
C ASP A 58 13.69 10.52 -2.90
N TYR A 59 12.40 10.59 -3.27
CA TYR A 59 12.04 11.00 -4.62
C TYR A 59 12.14 12.53 -4.77
N PRO A 60 12.84 13.06 -5.79
CA PRO A 60 13.02 14.50 -5.94
C PRO A 60 11.70 15.28 -5.95
N GLY A 61 11.59 16.27 -5.07
CA GLY A 61 10.40 17.12 -4.95
C GLY A 61 9.26 16.52 -4.13
N MET A 62 9.47 15.36 -3.50
CA MET A 62 8.55 14.72 -2.57
C MET A 62 9.17 14.68 -1.16
N PRO A 63 8.37 14.49 -0.11
CA PRO A 63 8.87 14.17 1.24
C PRO A 63 9.79 12.93 1.22
N SER A 64 10.73 12.85 2.17
CA SER A 64 11.73 11.77 2.16
C SER A 64 11.10 10.37 2.26
N LEU A 65 9.95 10.21 2.93
CA LEU A 65 9.12 9.00 2.84
C LEU A 65 7.67 9.34 2.50
N PHE A 66 7.07 8.62 1.55
CA PHE A 66 5.65 8.76 1.23
C PHE A 66 5.05 7.45 0.73
N GLY A 67 3.72 7.33 0.81
CA GLY A 67 3.02 6.20 0.22
C GLY A 67 1.76 5.82 0.97
N ARG A 68 1.41 4.54 0.86
CA ARG A 68 0.17 3.99 1.43
C ARG A 68 0.40 2.65 2.10
N ILE A 69 -0.20 2.49 3.27
CA ILE A 69 -0.24 1.23 4.00
C ILE A 69 -1.68 0.74 4.15
N LEU A 70 -1.83 -0.57 4.19
CA LEU A 70 -3.04 -1.24 4.64
C LEU A 70 -2.81 -1.76 6.05
N SER A 71 -3.49 -1.15 7.02
CA SER A 71 -3.33 -1.46 8.44
C SER A 71 -3.84 -2.87 8.77
N SER A 72 -3.55 -3.34 9.99
CA SER A 72 -4.07 -4.62 10.51
C SER A 72 -5.60 -4.66 10.59
N THR A 73 -6.26 -3.52 10.74
CA THR A 73 -7.72 -3.35 10.81
C THR A 73 -8.37 -2.97 9.48
N ASP A 74 -7.68 -3.24 8.37
CA ASP A 74 -8.17 -3.01 7.00
C ASP A 74 -8.43 -1.53 6.69
N ARG A 75 -7.69 -0.63 7.35
CA ARG A 75 -7.71 0.81 7.08
C ARG A 75 -6.60 1.18 6.11
N PHE A 76 -6.92 2.02 5.15
CA PHE A 76 -5.96 2.55 4.18
C PHE A 76 -5.45 3.88 4.69
N ILE A 77 -4.16 3.91 5.03
CA ILE A 77 -3.50 5.12 5.50
C ILE A 77 -2.57 5.63 4.41
N GLU A 78 -2.75 6.88 4.01
CA GLU A 78 -1.81 7.63 3.17
C GLU A 78 -0.92 8.47 4.07
N PHE A 79 0.39 8.48 3.78
CA PHE A 79 1.37 9.14 4.63
C PHE A 79 2.42 9.86 3.81
N GLU A 80 2.92 10.95 4.40
CA GLU A 80 4.05 11.73 3.94
C GLU A 80 4.85 12.18 5.18
N LEU A 81 6.12 11.79 5.23
CA LEU A 81 7.00 12.04 6.37
C LEU A 81 8.30 12.64 5.86
N GLU A 82 8.76 13.69 6.54
CA GLU A 82 10.14 14.15 6.41
C GLU A 82 10.97 13.47 7.50
N THR A 83 12.13 12.94 7.14
CA THR A 83 13.02 12.22 8.05
C THR A 83 14.45 12.73 7.96
N ASP A 84 15.29 12.29 8.89
CA ASP A 84 16.74 12.41 8.69
C ASP A 84 17.20 11.55 7.50
N SER A 85 18.44 11.77 7.05
CA SER A 85 19.03 11.05 5.90
C SER A 85 19.21 9.54 6.12
N THR A 86 19.00 9.07 7.36
CA THR A 86 19.05 7.65 7.72
C THR A 86 17.66 7.02 7.78
N HIS A 87 16.60 7.82 7.65
CA HIS A 87 15.20 7.44 7.85
C HIS A 87 14.93 6.74 9.19
N GLU A 88 15.69 7.12 10.22
CA GLU A 88 15.53 6.61 11.58
C GLU A 88 14.67 7.53 12.44
N LYS A 89 14.74 8.84 12.18
CA LYS A 89 14.01 9.87 12.93
C LYS A 89 13.11 10.68 12.03
N ILE A 90 11.91 10.94 12.52
CA ILE A 90 10.96 11.85 11.89
C ILE A 90 11.37 13.28 12.25
N LEU A 91 11.46 14.13 11.23
CA LEU A 91 11.64 15.58 11.37
C LEU A 91 10.28 16.29 11.36
N SER A 92 9.39 15.90 10.45
CA SER A 92 8.01 16.37 10.40
C SER A 92 7.08 15.33 9.77
N ILE A 93 5.79 15.46 10.08
CA ILE A 93 4.72 14.64 9.51
C ILE A 93 3.89 15.59 8.65
N GLU A 94 4.03 15.47 7.34
CA GLU A 94 3.28 16.29 6.39
C GLU A 94 1.87 15.72 6.17
N GLN A 95 1.75 14.39 6.20
CA GLN A 95 0.46 13.71 6.04
C GLN A 95 0.41 12.39 6.82
N TRP A 96 -0.75 12.11 7.42
CA TRP A 96 -1.13 10.80 7.95
C TRP A 96 -2.66 10.67 7.98
N ASP A 97 -3.26 10.27 6.86
CA ASP A 97 -4.71 10.30 6.67
C ASP A 97 -5.31 8.91 6.48
N ASP A 98 -6.41 8.64 7.18
CA ASP A 98 -7.25 7.49 6.90
C ASP A 98 -8.14 7.77 5.69
N ILE A 99 -7.73 7.24 4.54
CA ILE A 99 -8.42 7.41 3.26
C ILE A 99 -9.39 6.27 2.95
N THR A 100 -9.68 5.39 3.92
CA THR A 100 -10.48 4.16 3.70
C THR A 100 -11.81 4.46 3.02
N GLU A 101 -12.50 5.53 3.41
CA GLU A 101 -13.81 5.90 2.84
C GLU A 101 -13.73 6.29 1.36
N ASN A 102 -12.55 6.68 0.87
CA ASN A 102 -12.30 7.04 -0.52
C ASN A 102 -11.91 5.82 -1.39
N ILE A 103 -11.75 4.64 -0.79
CA ILE A 103 -11.31 3.43 -1.48
C ILE A 103 -12.50 2.64 -2.03
N ASN A 104 -12.40 2.24 -3.30
CA ASN A 104 -13.38 1.35 -3.91
C ASN A 104 -13.15 -0.10 -3.47
N PHE A 105 -14.10 -0.64 -2.68
CA PHE A 105 -14.14 -2.02 -2.20
C PHE A 105 -15.03 -2.96 -3.02
N SER A 106 -15.66 -2.49 -4.10
CA SER A 106 -16.53 -3.34 -4.92
C SER A 106 -15.72 -4.44 -5.58
N GLU A 107 -16.16 -5.70 -5.43
CA GLU A 107 -15.57 -6.84 -6.15
C GLU A 107 -15.90 -6.82 -7.65
N HIS A 108 -16.94 -6.08 -8.04
CA HIS A 108 -17.48 -6.02 -9.39
C HIS A 108 -17.90 -4.60 -9.79
N ASN A 109 -16.99 -3.89 -10.46
CA ASN A 109 -17.27 -2.62 -11.12
C ASN A 109 -17.53 -2.86 -12.61
N LYS A 110 -18.62 -2.31 -13.12
CA LYS A 110 -18.99 -2.43 -14.54
C LYS A 110 -17.91 -1.80 -15.41
N GLY A 111 -17.25 -2.63 -16.23
CA GLY A 111 -16.25 -2.20 -17.22
C GLY A 111 -14.80 -2.13 -16.72
N SER A 112 -14.53 -2.25 -15.41
CA SER A 112 -13.17 -2.14 -14.85
C SER A 112 -12.76 -3.25 -13.87
N GLY A 113 -13.70 -4.09 -13.41
CA GLY A 113 -13.36 -5.21 -12.53
C GLY A 113 -13.36 -4.88 -11.05
N ALA A 114 -12.47 -5.51 -10.29
CA ALA A 114 -12.44 -5.34 -8.85
C ALA A 114 -11.84 -3.98 -8.49
N GLY A 115 -12.39 -3.32 -7.48
CA GLY A 115 -11.87 -2.08 -6.94
C GLY A 115 -10.52 -2.28 -6.27
N TYR A 116 -9.75 -1.21 -6.16
CA TYR A 116 -8.42 -1.24 -5.55
C TYR A 116 -8.43 -1.83 -4.13
N GLY A 117 -9.43 -1.46 -3.31
CA GLY A 117 -9.57 -1.96 -1.95
C GLY A 117 -9.81 -3.47 -1.90
N ALA A 118 -10.69 -3.99 -2.76
CA ALA A 118 -10.96 -5.42 -2.85
C ALA A 118 -9.70 -6.22 -3.21
N ILE A 119 -8.90 -5.71 -4.16
CA ILE A 119 -7.65 -6.36 -4.57
C ILE A 119 -6.61 -6.28 -3.44
N ALA A 120 -6.46 -5.13 -2.78
CA ALA A 120 -5.50 -4.95 -1.69
C ALA A 120 -5.82 -5.85 -0.48
N LEU A 121 -7.10 -5.99 -0.10
CA LEU A 121 -7.54 -6.93 0.95
C LEU A 121 -7.22 -8.38 0.59
N LYS A 122 -7.43 -8.76 -0.68
CA LYS A 122 -7.06 -10.09 -1.17
C LYS A 122 -5.55 -10.33 -1.05
N VAL A 123 -4.72 -9.35 -1.40
CA VAL A 123 -3.25 -9.43 -1.27
C VAL A 123 -2.84 -9.56 0.20
N LYS A 124 -3.40 -8.73 1.10
CA LYS A 124 -3.13 -8.83 2.53
C LYS A 124 -3.48 -10.20 3.09
N LYS A 125 -4.65 -10.75 2.72
CA LYS A 125 -5.06 -12.10 3.12
C LYS A 125 -4.09 -13.18 2.66
N GLN A 126 -3.49 -13.04 1.47
CA GLN A 126 -2.47 -13.98 0.97
C GLN A 126 -1.16 -13.90 1.76
N LEU A 127 -0.75 -12.71 2.19
CA LEU A 127 0.54 -12.50 2.87
C LEU A 127 0.47 -12.72 4.39
N CYS A 128 -0.61 -12.28 5.03
CA CYS A 128 -0.73 -12.28 6.49
C CYS A 128 -1.64 -13.41 7.03
N GLY A 129 -2.22 -14.23 6.15
CA GLY A 129 -3.22 -15.24 6.52
C GLY A 129 -4.64 -14.68 6.64
N ALA A 130 -5.63 -15.57 6.73
CA ALA A 130 -7.02 -15.17 6.99
C ALA A 130 -7.16 -14.72 8.46
N THR A 131 -7.78 -13.56 8.66
CA THR A 131 -8.24 -13.10 9.98
C THR A 131 -9.29 -14.03 10.56
#